data_AF-A0A1D3DPP6-F1
#
_entry.id   AF-A0A1D3DPP6-F1
#
_cell.length_a   1.000
_cell.length_b   1.000
_cell.length_c   1.000
_cell.angle_alpha   90.00
_cell.angle_beta   90.00
_cell.angle_gamma   90.00
#
_symmetry.space_group_name_H-M   'P 1'
#
loop_
_entity.id
_entity.type
_entity.pdbx_description
1 polymer ?
#
loop_
_entity_poly.entity_id
_entity_poly.type
_entity_poly.pdbx_seq_one_letter_code
_entity_poly.pdbx_strand_id
1 'polypeptide(L)' 'MSALTKAKGFKKSRAGTYLSIGTTAFGALSVIKQARKARTESDTLLLLDAVVSAAAIATGLAILVRELKRVGDDDVLFG' A
#
# COMPACT_ATOMS: atom_id res chain seq x y z
N MET A 1 0.82 4.71 28.63
CA MET A 1 1.02 4.18 27.26
C MET A 1 1.48 5.32 26.36
N SER A 2 2.51 5.10 25.53
CA SER A 2 3.00 6.12 24.58
C SER A 2 2.09 6.24 23.35
N ALA A 3 1.97 7.43 22.77
CA ALA A 3 1.20 7.69 21.55
C ALA A 3 1.66 6.81 20.37
N LEU A 4 2.96 6.48 20.32
CA LEU A 4 3.54 5.57 19.32
C LEU A 4 2.98 4.15 19.42
N THR A 5 2.75 3.66 20.64
CA THR A 5 2.15 2.34 20.88
C THR A 5 0.70 2.30 20.39
N LYS A 6 -0.06 3.38 20.57
CA LYS A 6 -1.45 3.50 20.11
C LYS A 6 -1.55 3.53 18.58
N ALA A 7 -0.67 4.26 17.90
CA ALA A 7 -0.61 4.32 16.45
C ALA A 7 -0.24 2.97 15.81
N LYS A 8 0.69 2.22 16.44
CA LYS A 8 1.07 0.87 16.02
C LYS A 8 -0.09 -0.13 16.20
N GLY A 9 -0.81 -0.04 17.32
CA GLY A 9 -2.02 -0.83 17.56
C GLY A 9 -3.15 -0.53 16.57
N PHE A 10 -3.32 0.74 16.19
CA PHE A 10 -4.31 1.13 15.18
C PHE A 10 -4.00 0.57 13.80
N LYS A 11 -2.74 0.64 13.34
CA LYS A 11 -2.32 0.02 12.06
C LYS A 11 -2.54 -1.50 12.03
N LYS A 12 -2.33 -2.19 13.15
CA LYS A 12 -2.54 -3.65 13.28
C LYS A 12 -4.03 -4.03 13.44
N SER A 13 -4.91 -3.06 13.71
CA SER A 13 -6.34 -3.32 13.86
C SER A 13 -7.03 -3.59 12.52
N ARG A 14 -8.19 -4.25 12.55
CA ARG A 14 -9.02 -4.49 11.36
C ARG A 14 -9.38 -3.19 10.63
N ALA A 15 -9.78 -2.16 11.38
CA ALA A 15 -10.11 -0.85 10.81
C ALA A 15 -8.89 -0.17 10.14
N GLY A 16 -7.71 -0.23 10.77
CA GLY A 16 -6.47 0.29 10.19
C GLY A 16 -6.03 -0.48 8.95
N THR A 17 -6.31 -1.79 8.89
CA THR A 17 -6.03 -2.64 7.72
C THR A 17 -6.97 -2.31 6.54
N TYR A 18 -8.28 -2.14 6.79
CA TYR A 18 -9.20 -1.74 5.73
C TYR A 18 -8.89 -0.33 5.19
N LEU A 19 -8.55 0.60 6.08
CA LEU A 19 -8.16 1.94 5.69
C LEU A 19 -6.88 1.93 4.86
N SER A 20 -5.85 1.18 5.27
CA SER A 20 -4.60 1.10 4.51
C SER A 20 -4.83 0.52 3.11
N ILE A 21 -5.57 -0.58 3.00
CA ILE A 21 -5.96 -1.18 1.71
C ILE A 21 -6.72 -0.17 0.85
N GLY A 22 -7.69 0.55 1.42
CA GLY A 22 -8.46 1.57 0.70
C GLY A 22 -7.57 2.68 0.14
N THR A 23 -6.66 3.22 0.95
CA THR A 23 -5.73 4.26 0.50
C THR A 23 -4.75 3.76 -0.57
N THR A 24 -4.28 2.51 -0.47
CA THR A 24 -3.40 1.91 -1.48
C THR A 24 -4.13 1.69 -2.81
N ALA A 25 -5.36 1.17 -2.78
CA ALA A 25 -6.17 0.99 -3.98
C ALA A 25 -6.44 2.32 -4.68
N PHE A 26 -6.77 3.37 -3.93
CA PHE A 26 -6.94 4.72 -4.47
C PHE A 26 -5.66 5.27 -5.11
N GLY A 27 -4.51 5.09 -4.45
CA GLY A 27 -3.20 5.46 -4.99
C GLY A 27 -2.89 4.74 -6.31
N ALA A 28 -3.12 3.42 -6.36
CA ALA A 28 -2.90 2.62 -7.56
C ALA A 28 -3.76 3.08 -8.75
N LEU A 29 -5.05 3.34 -8.53
CA LEU A 29 -5.94 3.86 -9.56
C LEU A 29 -5.47 5.23 -10.11
N SER A 30 -4.93 6.08 -9.22
CA SER A 30 -4.41 7.39 -9.61
C SER A 30 -3.16 7.28 -10.48
N VAL A 31 -2.24 6.36 -10.14
CA VAL A 31 -1.05 6.07 -10.97
C VAL A 31 -1.46 5.54 -12.35
N ILE A 32 -2.46 4.66 -12.42
CA ILE A 32 -2.97 4.15 -13.71
C ILE A 32 -3.50 5.29 -14.58
N LYS A 33 -4.28 6.22 -14.01
CA LYS A 33 -4.79 7.40 -14.75
C LYS A 33 -3.64 8.28 -15.24
N GLN A 34 -2.66 8.56 -14.39
CA GLN A 34 -1.49 9.37 -14.76
C GLN A 34 -0.67 8.70 -15.86
N ALA A 35 -0.40 7.40 -15.76
CA ALA A 35 0.30 6.65 -16.79
C ALA A 35 -0.45 6.68 -18.14
N ARG A 36 -1.79 6.55 -18.13
CA ARG A 36 -2.60 6.67 -19.34
C ARG A 36 -2.52 8.07 -19.95
N LYS A 37 -2.64 9.11 -19.13
CA LYS A 37 -2.53 10.51 -19.57
C LYS A 37 -1.14 10.80 -20.16
N ALA A 38 -0.09 10.37 -19.48
CA ALA A 38 1.29 10.53 -19.91
C ALA A 38 1.55 9.83 -21.26
N ARG A 39 0.95 8.65 -21.49
CA ARG A 39 0.99 7.98 -22.80
C ARG A 39 0.29 8.78 -23.90
N THR A 40 -0.90 9.34 -23.62
CA THR A 40 -1.64 10.08 -24.64
C THR A 40 -1.00 11.43 -24.98
N GLU A 41 -0.34 12.06 -24.00
CA GLU A 41 0.29 13.38 -24.16
C GLU A 41 1.78 13.28 -24.52
N SER A 42 2.33 12.06 -24.67
CA SER A 42 3.77 11.81 -24.90
C SER A 42 4.68 12.45 -23.84
N ASP A 43 4.19 12.61 -22.61
CA ASP A 43 4.94 13.17 -21.49
C ASP A 43 5.83 12.08 -20.87
N THR A 44 7.09 12.07 -21.29
CA THR A 44 8.08 11.07 -20.85
C THR A 44 8.47 11.19 -19.38
N LEU A 45 8.43 12.40 -18.82
CA LEU A 45 8.75 12.63 -17.40
C LEU A 45 7.65 12.08 -16.51
N LEU A 46 6.39 12.33 -16.86
CA LEU A 46 5.25 11.80 -16.13
C LEU A 46 5.13 10.27 -16.27
N LEU A 47 5.54 9.71 -17.41
CA LEU A 47 5.66 8.26 -17.60
C LEU A 47 6.69 7.64 -16.63
N LEU A 48 7.87 8.26 -16.49
CA LEU A 48 8.90 7.81 -15.56
C LEU A 48 8.43 7.89 -14.11
N ASP A 49 7.79 8.99 -13.72
CA ASP A 49 7.20 9.15 -12.38
C ASP A 49 6.14 8.06 -12.09
N ALA A 50 5.29 7.76 -13.06
CA ALA A 50 4.30 6.70 -12.94
C ALA A 50 4.95 5.32 -12.73
N VAL A 51 6.09 5.03 -13.39
CA VAL A 51 6.85 3.78 -13.20
C VAL A 51 7.43 3.71 -11.78
N VAL A 52 8.05 4.79 -11.31
CA VAL A 52 8.62 4.84 -9.94
C VAL A 52 7.51 4.70 -8.89
N SER A 53 6.39 5.40 -9.08
CA SER A 53 5.22 5.30 -8.22
C SER A 53 4.63 3.88 -8.19
N ALA A 54 4.54 3.22 -9.35
CA ALA A 54 4.08 1.83 -9.42
C ALA A 54 5.02 0.88 -8.66
N ALA A 55 6.33 1.06 -8.77
CA ALA A 55 7.31 0.27 -8.02
C ALA A 55 7.20 0.47 -6.50
N ALA A 56 6.97 1.71 -6.04
CA ALA A 56 6.74 2.01 -4.64
C ALA A 56 5.47 1.32 -4.09
N ILE A 57 4.37 1.36 -4.85
CA ILE A 57 3.12 0.66 -4.50
C ILE A 57 3.35 -0.85 -4.41
N ALA A 58 4.02 -1.44 -5.41
CA ALA A 58 4.32 -2.87 -5.43
C ALA A 58 5.16 -3.30 -4.21
N THR A 59 6.17 -2.50 -3.86
CA THR A 59 7.01 -2.74 -2.67
C THR A 59 6.20 -2.65 -1.39
N GLY A 60 5.35 -1.63 -1.25
CA GLY A 60 4.46 -1.48 -0.10
C GLY A 60 3.50 -2.67 0.06
N LEU A 61 2.93 -3.15 -1.04
CA LEU A 61 2.08 -4.35 -1.06
C LEU A 61 2.87 -5.61 -0.68
N ALA A 62 4.10 -5.77 -1.17
CA ALA A 62 4.94 -6.92 -0.82
C ALA A 62 5.26 -6.95 0.69
N ILE A 63 5.55 -5.79 1.29
CA ILE A 63 5.75 -5.67 2.74
C ILE A 63 4.46 -6.03 3.49
N LEU A 64 3.31 -5.50 3.04
CA LEU A 64 2.01 -5.79 3.65
C LEU A 64 1.70 -7.30 3.62
N VAL A 65 1.88 -7.95 2.47
CA VAL A 65 1.66 -9.39 2.33
C VAL A 65 2.61 -10.19 3.23
N ARG A 66 3.89 -9.79 3.31
CA ARG A 66 4.85 -10.42 4.22
C ARG A 66 4.42 -10.31 5.68
N GLU A 67 3.90 -9.14 6.09
CA GLU A 67 3.43 -8.93 7.45
C GLU A 67 2.13 -9.69 7.74
N LEU A 68 1.17 -9.70 6.82
CA LEU A 68 -0.06 -10.48 6.96
C LEU A 68 0.23 -11.98 7.07
N LYS A 69 1.16 -12.50 6.27
CA LYS A 69 1.58 -13.90 6.34
C LYS A 69 2.27 -14.21 7.68
N ARG A 70 3.15 -13.34 8.15
CA ARG A 70 3.82 -13.50 9.45
C ARG A 70 2.82 -13.50 10.61
N VAL A 71 1.81 -12.63 10.57
CA VAL A 71 0.74 -12.64 11.57
C VAL A 71 -0.03 -13.96 11.52
N GLY A 72 -0.35 -14.50 10.34
CA GLY A 72 -1.01 -15.80 10.21
C GLY A 72 -0.16 -16.99 10.69
N ASP A 73 1.15 -16.98 10.46
CA ASP A 73 2.07 -18.05 10.92
C ASP A 73 2.39 -17.97 12.42
N ASP A 74 2.51 -16.75 12.99
CA ASP A 74 2.75 -16.54 14.42
C ASP A 74 1.45 -16.71 15.27
N ASP A 75 0.28 -16.66 14.63
CA ASP A 75 -1.04 -16.85 15.24
C ASP A 75 -1.69 -18.22 14.89
N VAL A 76 -0.93 -19.33 14.96
CA VAL A 76 -1.50 -20.70 15.00
C VAL A 76 -2.28 -21.02 16.29
N LEU A 77 -2.52 -20.01 17.14
CA LEU A 77 -3.32 -20.05 18.38
C LEU A 77 -4.54 -19.10 18.33
N PHE A 78 -5.09 -18.81 17.16
CA PHE A 78 -6.49 -18.33 17.04
C PHE A 78 -7.43 -19.45 16.56
N GLY A 79 -7.23 -20.65 17.12
CA GLY A 79 -8.29 -21.61 17.39
C GLY A 79 -8.82 -21.41 18.81
#